data_AF-A0A1F3YG66-F1
#
_entry.id   AF-A0A1F3YG66-F1
#
_cell.length_a   1.000
_cell.length_b   1.000
_cell.length_c   1.000
_cell.angle_alpha   90.00
_cell.angle_beta   90.00
_cell.angle_gamma   90.00
#
_symmetry.space_group_name_H-M   'P 1'
#
loop_
_entity.id
_entity.type
_entity.pdbx_description
1 polymer ?
#
loop_
_entity_poly.entity_id
_entity_poly.type
_entity_poly.pdbx_seq_one_letter_code
_entity_poly.pdbx_strand_id
1 'polypeptide(L)'
;MARQLLIEIASDVICPWCYIGKRRLEKALASLKDEVEVHIEWLPFQLNPDMPAEGVVRADYRRAKFGSVEKGRALDARVAAEGAGEGIAFAFDRMERTPNTVAAHQLIDLAQTQDRASPLASGKAGAVVDALFRAYFEEARDIGDPAILKEIAERLGVTGWPQATDKARVMQQEERVRELGISGVPTFIFDRKSGMSGAYPPDMLAQAIRQAVQP
;
A
#
# COMPACT_ATOMS: atom_id res chain seq x y z
N MET A 1 21.92 -9.39 -19.56
CA MET A 1 20.67 -9.89 -18.97
C MET A 1 20.20 -8.85 -17.98
N ALA A 2 18.91 -8.49 -17.98
CA ALA A 2 18.38 -7.59 -16.97
C ALA A 2 18.60 -8.22 -15.58
N ARG A 3 19.06 -7.43 -14.62
CA ARG A 3 19.27 -7.93 -13.25
C ARG A 3 17.90 -7.98 -12.58
N GLN A 4 17.60 -9.11 -11.95
CA GLN A 4 16.40 -9.25 -11.13
C GLN A 4 16.61 -8.54 -9.80
N LEU A 5 15.62 -7.74 -9.40
CA LEU A 5 15.61 -7.04 -8.12
C LEU A 5 14.31 -7.35 -7.38
N LEU A 6 14.42 -7.79 -6.13
CA LEU A 6 13.30 -7.86 -5.20
C LEU A 6 13.09 -6.48 -4.57
N ILE A 7 11.87 -5.97 -4.65
CA ILE A 7 11.41 -4.80 -3.91
C ILE A 7 10.29 -5.25 -2.97
N GLU A 8 10.58 -5.33 -1.68
CA GLU A 8 9.55 -5.50 -0.67
C GLU A 8 9.00 -4.13 -0.26
N ILE A 9 7.68 -4.01 -0.17
CA ILE A 9 7.00 -2.74 0.13
C ILE A 9 6.18 -2.90 1.39
N ALA A 10 6.67 -2.36 2.50
CA ALA A 10 5.87 -2.20 3.71
C ALA A 10 4.89 -1.04 3.49
N SER A 11 3.59 -1.35 3.54
CA SER A 11 2.53 -0.43 3.14
C SER A 11 1.27 -0.65 3.96
N ASP A 12 0.45 0.40 4.11
CA ASP A 12 -0.91 0.31 4.62
C ASP A 12 -1.89 0.94 3.62
N VAL A 13 -3.01 0.27 3.36
CA VAL A 13 -3.98 0.71 2.35
C VAL A 13 -4.82 1.92 2.76
N ILE A 14 -4.73 2.33 4.04
CA ILE A 14 -5.29 3.59 4.55
C ILE A 14 -4.26 4.72 4.66
N CYS A 15 -3.01 4.50 4.23
CA CYS A 15 -1.98 5.52 4.18
C CYS A 15 -1.96 6.22 2.81
N PRO A 16 -2.26 7.53 2.72
CA PRO A 16 -2.31 8.20 1.42
C PRO A 16 -0.91 8.35 0.79
N TRP A 17 0.13 8.43 1.61
CA TRP A 17 1.52 8.42 1.13
C TRP A 17 1.92 7.08 0.54
N CYS A 18 1.34 5.96 1.00
CA CYS A 18 1.57 4.67 0.34
C CYS A 18 0.99 4.67 -1.07
N TYR A 19 -0.16 5.31 -1.27
CA TYR A 19 -0.75 5.41 -2.60
C TYR A 19 0.10 6.29 -3.54
N ILE A 20 0.50 7.48 -3.07
CA ILE A 20 1.43 8.37 -3.79
C ILE A 20 2.74 7.64 -4.10
N GLY A 21 3.31 6.96 -3.09
CA GLY A 21 4.56 6.20 -3.22
C GLY A 21 4.47 5.09 -4.26
N LYS A 22 3.35 4.36 -4.31
CA LYS A 22 3.09 3.35 -5.36
C LYS A 22 3.11 3.98 -6.76
N ARG A 23 2.40 5.09 -6.97
CA ARG A 23 2.41 5.80 -8.27
C ARG A 23 3.79 6.28 -8.67
N ARG A 24 4.56 6.81 -7.71
CA ARG A 24 5.93 7.26 -7.95
C ARG A 24 6.88 6.10 -8.27
N LEU A 25 6.74 4.97 -7.58
CA LEU A 25 7.47 3.74 -7.89
C LEU A 25 7.13 3.22 -9.28
N GLU A 26 5.85 3.17 -9.66
CA GLU A 26 5.43 2.76 -11.01
C GLU A 26 6.08 3.62 -12.11
N LYS A 27 6.12 4.94 -11.93
CA LYS A 27 6.81 5.88 -12.84
C LYS A 27 8.32 5.61 -12.89
N ALA A 28 8.95 5.37 -11.73
CA ALA A 28 10.37 5.04 -11.65
C ALA A 28 10.68 3.72 -12.41
N LEU A 29 9.90 2.67 -12.16
CA LEU A 29 10.04 1.37 -12.81
C LEU A 29 9.81 1.45 -14.33
N ALA A 30 8.85 2.24 -14.78
CA ALA A 30 8.63 2.48 -16.21
C ALA A 30 9.87 3.09 -16.90
N SER A 31 10.62 3.94 -16.19
CA SER A 31 11.88 4.52 -16.70
C SER A 31 13.05 3.54 -16.72
N LEU A 32 12.94 2.42 -15.99
CA LEU A 32 13.99 1.41 -15.82
C LEU A 32 13.67 0.07 -16.50
N LYS A 33 12.58 0.00 -17.28
CA LYS A 33 12.04 -1.25 -17.85
C LYS A 33 13.05 -2.06 -18.69
N ASP A 34 14.04 -1.40 -19.29
CA ASP A 34 15.07 -2.02 -20.12
C ASP A 34 16.38 -2.30 -19.34
N GLU A 35 16.47 -1.83 -18.08
CA GLU A 35 17.64 -1.93 -17.21
C GLU A 35 17.47 -3.01 -16.13
N VAL A 36 16.28 -3.11 -15.53
CA VAL A 36 16.01 -3.92 -14.34
C VAL A 36 14.70 -4.69 -14.48
N GLU A 37 14.73 -5.98 -14.15
CA GLU A 37 13.52 -6.78 -13.97
C GLU A 37 13.14 -6.76 -12.49
N VAL A 38 11.92 -6.32 -12.17
CA VAL A 38 11.51 -6.11 -10.77
C VAL A 38 10.43 -7.07 -10.32
N HIS A 39 10.64 -7.62 -9.12
CA HIS A 39 9.68 -8.41 -8.38
C HIS A 39 9.23 -7.64 -7.15
N ILE A 40 7.92 -7.39 -6.99
CA ILE A 40 7.34 -6.63 -5.87
C ILE A 40 6.64 -7.56 -4.90
N GLU A 41 7.10 -7.60 -3.65
CA GLU A 41 6.39 -8.25 -2.55
C GLU A 41 5.74 -7.20 -1.65
N TRP A 42 4.48 -7.39 -1.27
CA TRP A 42 3.78 -6.48 -0.36
C TRP A 42 3.87 -7.01 1.06
N LEU A 43 4.40 -6.19 1.96
CA LEU A 43 4.52 -6.51 3.37
C LEU A 43 3.44 -5.76 4.17
N PRO A 44 2.67 -6.46 5.03
CA PRO A 44 1.61 -5.82 5.80
C PRO A 44 2.20 -4.88 6.86
N PHE A 45 1.58 -3.72 6.99
CA PHE A 45 1.87 -2.77 8.06
C PHE A 45 0.58 -2.05 8.43
N GLN A 46 0.13 -2.13 9.68
CA GLN A 46 -1.04 -1.38 10.14
C GLN A 46 -0.58 -0.05 10.73
N LEU A 47 -1.06 1.07 10.19
CA LEU A 47 -0.87 2.37 10.83
C LEU A 47 -1.58 2.46 12.18
N ASN A 48 -2.66 1.69 12.35
CA ASN A 48 -3.48 1.66 13.56
C ASN A 48 -3.73 0.19 13.96
N PRO A 49 -2.75 -0.50 14.59
CA PRO A 49 -2.90 -1.91 14.96
C PRO A 49 -4.04 -2.16 15.96
N ASP A 50 -4.38 -1.15 16.77
CA ASP A 50 -5.47 -1.21 17.76
C ASP A 50 -6.83 -0.75 17.20
N MET A 51 -6.96 -0.55 15.88
CA MET A 51 -8.23 -0.15 15.27
C MET A 51 -9.30 -1.24 15.48
N PRO A 52 -10.50 -0.89 16.02
CA PRO A 52 -11.61 -1.84 16.14
C PRO A 52 -11.98 -2.48 14.81
N ALA A 53 -12.53 -3.70 14.83
CA ALA A 53 -12.82 -4.46 13.61
C ALA A 53 -13.79 -3.72 12.67
N GLU A 54 -14.76 -3.03 13.25
CA GLU A 54 -15.74 -2.17 12.58
C GLU A 54 -15.18 -0.80 12.12
N GLY A 55 -13.90 -0.53 12.40
CA GLY A 55 -13.28 0.77 12.20
C GLY A 55 -13.88 1.84 13.13
N VAL A 56 -13.65 3.10 12.77
CA VAL A 56 -14.21 4.25 13.50
C VAL A 56 -14.69 5.32 12.54
N VAL A 57 -15.53 6.22 13.04
CA VAL A 57 -15.92 7.43 12.30
C VAL A 57 -14.67 8.26 12.01
N ARG A 58 -14.43 8.58 10.73
CA ARG A 58 -13.21 9.25 10.28
C ARG A 58 -13.04 10.61 10.94
N ALA A 59 -14.11 11.38 11.08
CA ALA A 59 -14.06 12.71 11.68
C ALA A 59 -13.51 12.66 13.13
N ASP A 60 -13.95 11.67 13.91
CA ASP A 60 -13.51 11.49 15.30
C ASP A 60 -12.06 11.02 15.37
N TYR A 61 -11.69 10.05 14.54
CA TYR A 61 -10.30 9.61 14.40
C TYR A 61 -9.37 10.77 14.04
N ARG A 62 -9.74 11.57 13.05
CA ARG A 62 -8.95 12.71 12.57
C ARG A 62 -8.83 13.79 13.66
N ARG A 63 -9.90 14.06 14.39
CA ARG A 63 -9.89 15.00 15.52
C ARG A 63 -8.93 14.52 16.61
N ALA A 64 -9.01 13.26 17.01
CA ALA A 64 -8.13 12.67 18.02
C ALA A 64 -6.66 12.68 17.57
N LYS A 65 -6.39 12.29 16.31
CA LYS A 65 -5.03 12.17 15.77
C LYS A 65 -4.32 13.51 15.58
N PHE A 66 -5.02 14.54 15.10
CA PHE A 66 -4.40 15.81 14.74
C PHE A 66 -4.67 16.94 15.73
N GLY A 67 -5.55 16.73 16.71
CA GLY A 67 -5.92 17.72 17.73
C GLY A 67 -6.90 18.79 17.23
N SER A 68 -7.03 19.01 15.92
CA SER A 68 -8.06 19.88 15.34
C SER A 68 -8.50 19.43 13.95
N VAL A 69 -9.77 19.72 13.63
CA VAL A 69 -10.35 19.47 12.30
C VAL A 69 -9.63 20.30 11.22
N GLU A 70 -9.28 21.55 11.54
CA GLU A 70 -8.60 22.48 10.64
C GLU A 70 -7.18 21.99 10.28
N LYS A 71 -6.41 21.55 11.28
CA LYS A 71 -5.07 20.99 11.05
C LYS A 71 -5.17 19.70 10.22
N GLY A 72 -6.18 18.88 10.48
CA GLY A 72 -6.49 17.74 9.64
C GLY A 72 -6.72 18.15 8.18
N ARG A 73 -7.64 19.08 7.93
CA ARG A 73 -7.95 19.56 6.58
C ARG A 73 -6.72 20.15 5.86
N ALA A 74 -5.88 20.90 6.56
CA ALA A 74 -4.64 21.44 5.98
C ALA A 74 -3.66 20.34 5.56
N LEU A 75 -3.50 19.29 6.38
CA LEU A 75 -2.68 18.12 6.02
C LEU A 75 -3.26 17.36 4.84
N ASP A 76 -4.58 17.18 4.81
CA ASP A 76 -5.27 16.51 3.69
C ASP A 76 -5.13 17.33 2.40
N ALA A 77 -5.21 18.66 2.46
CA ALA A 77 -5.01 19.53 1.30
C ALA A 77 -3.59 19.40 0.72
N ARG A 78 -2.56 19.33 1.58
CA ARG A 78 -1.17 19.08 1.14
C ARG A 78 -1.04 17.72 0.44
N VAL A 79 -1.60 16.67 1.04
CA VAL A 79 -1.59 15.32 0.47
C VAL A 79 -2.34 15.27 -0.86
N ALA A 80 -3.47 15.97 -0.95
CA ALA A 80 -4.27 16.06 -2.18
C ALA A 80 -3.49 16.75 -3.30
N ALA A 81 -2.76 17.84 -3.01
CA ALA A 81 -1.92 18.52 -3.98
C ALA A 81 -0.79 17.62 -4.51
N GLU A 82 -0.12 16.87 -3.63
CA GLU A 82 0.90 15.88 -4.00
C GLU A 82 0.30 14.74 -4.83
N GLY A 83 -0.85 14.22 -4.41
CA GLY A 83 -1.59 13.18 -5.13
C GLY A 83 -2.02 13.58 -6.53
N ALA A 84 -2.46 14.83 -6.72
CA ALA A 84 -2.86 15.34 -8.02
C ALA A 84 -1.71 15.29 -9.05
N GLY A 85 -0.47 15.57 -8.62
CA GLY A 85 0.73 15.39 -9.45
C GLY A 85 0.99 13.93 -9.86
N GLU A 86 0.43 12.99 -9.10
CA GLU A 86 0.46 11.55 -9.39
C GLU A 86 -0.82 11.02 -10.04
N GLY A 87 -1.77 11.89 -10.40
CA GLY A 87 -3.05 11.51 -11.01
C GLY A 87 -4.06 10.90 -10.04
N ILE A 88 -3.93 11.14 -8.74
CA ILE A 88 -4.84 10.65 -7.70
C ILE A 88 -5.86 11.74 -7.36
N ALA A 89 -7.15 11.44 -7.50
CA ALA A 89 -8.24 12.34 -7.13
C ALA A 89 -8.77 12.00 -5.73
N PHE A 90 -8.04 12.40 -4.69
CA PHE A 90 -8.43 12.14 -3.29
C PHE A 90 -9.79 12.76 -2.94
N ALA A 91 -10.72 11.92 -2.47
CA ALA A 91 -12.07 12.27 -2.05
C ALA A 91 -12.17 12.41 -0.52
N PHE A 92 -11.19 13.06 0.11
CA PHE A 92 -11.10 13.17 1.57
C PHE A 92 -12.34 13.76 2.24
N ASP A 93 -13.08 14.61 1.52
CA ASP A 93 -14.33 15.24 1.92
C ASP A 93 -15.51 14.26 2.00
N ARG A 94 -15.51 13.20 1.19
CA ARG A 94 -16.55 12.16 1.18
C ARG A 94 -16.26 10.98 2.10
N MET A 95 -15.04 10.85 2.59
CA MET A 95 -14.65 9.70 3.41
C MET A 95 -15.26 9.79 4.81
N GLU A 96 -16.06 8.78 5.18
CA GLU A 96 -16.75 8.74 6.47
C GLU A 96 -16.11 7.81 7.50
N ARG A 97 -15.29 6.85 7.05
CA ARG A 97 -14.73 5.78 7.89
C ARG A 97 -13.21 5.75 7.86
N THR A 98 -12.61 5.40 8.99
CA THR A 98 -11.23 4.91 9.05
C THR A 98 -11.30 3.42 9.42
N PRO A 99 -11.09 2.51 8.47
CA PRO A 99 -11.26 1.08 8.71
C PRO A 99 -10.08 0.45 9.44
N ASN A 100 -10.32 -0.73 10.03
CA ASN A 100 -9.26 -1.69 10.31
C ASN A 100 -8.81 -2.33 8.98
N THR A 101 -7.50 -2.51 8.80
CA THR A 101 -6.92 -2.98 7.53
C THR A 101 -6.48 -4.43 7.51
N VAL A 102 -6.70 -5.21 8.59
CA VAL A 102 -6.30 -6.62 8.65
C VAL A 102 -6.93 -7.42 7.52
N ALA A 103 -8.23 -7.28 7.28
CA ALA A 103 -8.91 -8.01 6.22
C ALA A 103 -8.40 -7.61 4.83
N ALA A 104 -8.10 -6.33 4.62
CA ALA A 104 -7.49 -5.86 3.38
C ALA A 104 -6.09 -6.45 3.17
N HIS A 105 -5.27 -6.54 4.23
CA HIS A 105 -3.95 -7.19 4.20
C HIS A 105 -4.05 -8.69 3.94
N GLN A 106 -5.05 -9.38 4.49
CA GLN A 106 -5.32 -10.79 4.17
C GLN A 106 -5.67 -10.98 2.69
N LEU A 107 -6.42 -10.05 2.08
CA LEU A 107 -6.74 -10.11 0.66
C LEU A 107 -5.49 -9.91 -0.21
N ILE A 108 -4.62 -8.98 0.18
CA ILE A 108 -3.34 -8.73 -0.50
C ILE A 108 -2.42 -9.97 -0.40
N ASP A 109 -2.25 -10.55 0.79
CA ASP A 109 -1.44 -11.77 0.98
C ASP A 109 -1.99 -12.93 0.15
N LEU A 110 -3.31 -13.17 0.19
CA LEU A 110 -3.94 -14.20 -0.62
C LEU A 110 -3.72 -13.98 -2.11
N ALA A 111 -3.86 -12.75 -2.60
CA ALA A 111 -3.58 -12.41 -4.01
C ALA A 111 -2.12 -12.66 -4.38
N GLN A 112 -1.19 -12.36 -3.48
CA GLN A 112 0.26 -12.59 -3.65
C GLN A 112 0.59 -14.08 -3.76
N THR A 113 -0.10 -14.95 -3.00
CA THR A 113 0.08 -16.42 -3.16
C THR A 113 -0.38 -16.95 -4.52
N GLN A 114 -1.21 -16.20 -5.24
CA GLN A 114 -1.78 -16.57 -6.54
C GLN A 114 -1.03 -15.96 -7.73
N ASP A 115 -0.02 -15.12 -7.47
CA ASP A 115 0.83 -14.58 -8.51
C ASP A 115 1.74 -15.67 -9.07
N ARG A 116 1.33 -16.25 -10.21
CA ARG A 116 2.13 -17.25 -10.94
C ARG A 116 3.30 -16.58 -11.61
N ALA A 117 4.54 -16.82 -11.17
CA ALA A 117 5.83 -16.65 -11.88
C ALA A 117 6.02 -15.43 -12.83
N SER A 118 5.17 -14.41 -12.73
CA SER A 118 5.19 -13.19 -13.52
C SER A 118 6.06 -12.18 -12.77
N PRO A 119 6.75 -11.26 -13.46
CA PRO A 119 7.38 -10.13 -12.80
C PRO A 119 6.34 -9.43 -11.93
N LEU A 120 6.50 -9.51 -10.61
CA LEU A 120 5.46 -9.16 -9.63
C LEU A 120 5.05 -7.68 -9.69
N ALA A 121 5.81 -6.84 -10.39
CA ALA A 121 5.44 -5.46 -10.65
C ALA A 121 4.05 -5.29 -11.33
N SER A 122 3.53 -6.32 -12.03
CA SER A 122 2.17 -6.34 -12.60
C SER A 122 1.30 -7.49 -12.05
N GLY A 123 1.64 -8.02 -10.88
CA GLY A 123 0.91 -9.12 -10.24
C GLY A 123 -0.48 -8.73 -9.75
N LYS A 124 -1.31 -9.75 -9.55
CA LYS A 124 -2.63 -9.71 -8.91
C LYS A 124 -2.58 -9.00 -7.55
N ALA A 125 -1.53 -9.19 -6.75
CA ALA A 125 -1.37 -8.46 -5.49
C ALA A 125 -1.29 -6.94 -5.71
N GLY A 126 -0.50 -6.49 -6.69
CA GLY A 126 -0.40 -5.08 -7.07
C GLY A 126 -1.74 -4.50 -7.55
N ALA A 127 -2.52 -5.29 -8.31
CA ALA A 127 -3.86 -4.90 -8.75
C ALA A 127 -4.86 -4.80 -7.59
N VAL A 128 -4.78 -5.71 -6.60
CA VAL A 128 -5.59 -5.64 -5.37
C VAL A 128 -5.24 -4.40 -4.56
N VAL A 129 -3.95 -4.11 -4.36
CA VAL A 129 -3.52 -2.90 -3.66
C VAL A 129 -4.01 -1.64 -4.38
N ASP A 130 -3.92 -1.58 -5.72
CA ASP A 130 -4.47 -0.46 -6.50
C ASP A 130 -5.99 -0.32 -6.28
N ALA A 131 -6.73 -1.42 -6.37
CA ALA A 131 -8.16 -1.44 -6.16
C ALA A 131 -8.57 -0.98 -4.75
N LEU A 132 -7.83 -1.39 -3.71
CA LEU A 132 -8.08 -0.98 -2.33
C LEU A 132 -7.80 0.50 -2.14
N PHE A 133 -6.69 1.01 -2.68
CA PHE A 133 -6.39 2.44 -2.65
C PHE A 133 -7.46 3.27 -3.35
N ARG A 134 -7.88 2.86 -4.55
CA ARG A 134 -8.94 3.56 -5.31
C ARG A 134 -10.28 3.55 -4.56
N ALA A 135 -10.69 2.38 -4.06
CA ALA A 135 -11.91 2.23 -3.30
C ALA A 135 -11.93 3.16 -2.08
N TYR A 136 -10.84 3.20 -1.30
CA TYR A 136 -10.79 4.01 -0.09
C TYR A 136 -10.60 5.51 -0.36
N PHE A 137 -9.64 5.87 -1.23
CA PHE A 137 -9.21 7.25 -1.40
C PHE A 137 -9.92 8.03 -2.49
N GLU A 138 -10.38 7.39 -3.55
CA GLU A 138 -11.03 8.07 -4.67
C GLU A 138 -12.55 7.85 -4.65
N GLU A 139 -12.99 6.64 -4.29
CA GLU A 139 -14.41 6.27 -4.23
C GLU A 139 -15.02 6.49 -2.83
N ALA A 140 -14.19 6.79 -1.82
CA ALA A 140 -14.60 7.00 -0.42
C ALA A 140 -15.37 5.81 0.21
N ARG A 141 -15.07 4.59 -0.24
CA ARG A 141 -15.67 3.35 0.23
C ARG A 141 -14.96 2.81 1.46
N ASP A 142 -15.69 2.10 2.31
CA ASP A 142 -15.14 1.44 3.49
C ASP A 142 -14.48 0.11 3.11
N ILE A 143 -13.15 0.06 3.07
CA ILE A 143 -12.39 -1.16 2.79
C ILE A 143 -12.28 -2.11 4.00
N GLY A 144 -12.93 -1.80 5.12
CA GLY A 144 -13.20 -2.72 6.21
C GLY A 144 -14.49 -3.54 6.01
N ASP A 145 -15.36 -3.13 5.08
CA ASP A 145 -16.61 -3.83 4.77
C ASP A 145 -16.33 -5.12 3.97
N PRO A 146 -16.75 -6.30 4.48
CA PRO A 146 -16.58 -7.57 3.79
C PRO A 146 -17.16 -7.61 2.37
N ALA A 147 -18.25 -6.88 2.10
CA ALA A 147 -18.88 -6.84 0.78
C ALA A 147 -17.97 -6.14 -0.25
N ILE A 148 -17.31 -5.06 0.15
CA ILE A 148 -16.38 -4.30 -0.69
C ILE A 148 -15.14 -5.14 -0.99
N LEU A 149 -14.59 -5.82 0.02
CA LEU A 149 -13.45 -6.73 -0.15
C LEU A 149 -13.79 -7.92 -1.05
N LYS A 150 -15.00 -8.49 -0.91
CA LYS A 150 -15.50 -9.56 -1.78
C LYS A 150 -15.62 -9.11 -3.24
N GLU A 151 -16.20 -7.94 -3.49
CA GLU A 151 -16.29 -7.36 -4.82
C GLU A 151 -14.91 -7.19 -5.47
N ILE A 152 -13.93 -6.64 -4.72
CA ILE A 152 -12.56 -6.46 -5.22
C ILE A 152 -11.93 -7.82 -5.55
N ALA A 153 -12.07 -8.81 -4.65
CA ALA A 153 -11.55 -10.16 -4.85
C ALA A 153 -12.12 -10.81 -6.12
N GLU A 154 -13.45 -10.77 -6.28
CA GLU A 154 -14.14 -11.34 -7.44
C GLU A 154 -13.73 -10.65 -8.75
N ARG A 155 -13.73 -9.31 -8.76
CA ARG A 155 -13.36 -8.50 -9.92
C ARG A 155 -11.94 -8.79 -10.40
N LEU A 156 -11.01 -9.06 -9.48
CA LEU A 156 -9.60 -9.32 -9.78
C LEU A 156 -9.27 -10.81 -9.84
N GLY A 157 -10.27 -11.69 -9.74
CA GLY A 157 -10.09 -13.14 -9.81
C GLY A 157 -9.22 -13.70 -8.68
N VAL A 158 -9.28 -13.12 -7.48
CA VAL A 158 -8.66 -13.67 -6.27
C VAL A 158 -9.57 -14.78 -5.74
N THR A 159 -9.18 -16.03 -5.97
CA THR A 159 -10.00 -17.20 -5.61
C THR A 159 -9.84 -17.57 -4.13
N GLY A 160 -10.90 -18.08 -3.51
CA GLY A 160 -10.85 -18.56 -2.12
C GLY A 160 -11.01 -17.46 -1.06
N TRP A 161 -11.28 -16.22 -1.44
CA TRP A 161 -11.62 -15.18 -0.47
C TRP A 161 -13.03 -15.39 0.12
N PRO A 162 -13.22 -15.26 1.45
CA PRO A 162 -12.20 -15.08 2.51
C PRO A 162 -11.67 -16.40 3.11
N GLN A 163 -12.17 -17.57 2.72
CA GLN A 163 -11.93 -18.86 3.42
C GLN A 163 -10.48 -19.37 3.34
N ALA A 164 -9.73 -18.99 2.31
CA ALA A 164 -8.35 -19.40 2.08
C ALA A 164 -7.32 -18.40 2.65
N THR A 165 -7.76 -17.46 3.49
CA THR A 165 -6.89 -16.46 4.12
C THR A 165 -6.27 -16.98 5.41
N ASP A 166 -5.09 -16.47 5.76
CA ASP A 166 -4.42 -16.77 7.03
C ASP A 166 -4.12 -15.47 7.80
N LYS A 167 -4.99 -15.14 8.76
CA LYS A 167 -4.80 -13.96 9.61
C LYS A 167 -3.52 -14.06 10.44
N ALA A 168 -3.20 -15.24 10.97
CA ALA A 168 -2.06 -15.41 11.87
C ALA A 168 -0.74 -15.15 11.11
N ARG A 169 -0.64 -15.65 9.87
CA ARG A 169 0.48 -15.34 8.98
C ARG A 169 0.64 -13.85 8.73
N VAL A 170 -0.42 -13.12 8.40
CA VAL A 170 -0.37 -11.67 8.16
C VAL A 170 0.12 -10.91 9.39
N MET A 171 -0.41 -11.25 10.57
CA MET A 171 0.02 -10.63 11.84
C MET A 171 1.49 -10.93 12.15
N GLN A 172 1.94 -12.17 11.93
CA GLN A 172 3.34 -12.55 12.12
C GLN A 172 4.27 -11.83 11.12
N GLN A 173 3.84 -11.67 9.87
CA GLN A 173 4.61 -10.90 8.88
C GLN A 173 4.73 -9.42 9.30
N GLU A 174 3.65 -8.81 9.77
CA GLU A 174 3.70 -7.43 10.26
C GLU A 174 4.64 -7.29 11.47
N GLU A 175 4.60 -8.22 12.42
CA GLU A 175 5.51 -8.22 13.56
C GLU A 175 6.98 -8.24 13.10
N ARG A 176 7.33 -9.12 12.18
CA ARG A 176 8.67 -9.18 11.58
C ARG A 176 9.05 -7.89 10.87
N VAL A 177 8.13 -7.26 10.12
CA VAL A 177 8.36 -5.96 9.47
C VAL A 177 8.73 -4.91 10.51
N ARG A 178 8.07 -4.89 11.67
CA ARG A 178 8.37 -3.96 12.76
C ARG A 178 9.70 -4.28 13.44
N GLU A 179 10.04 -5.56 13.60
CA GLU A 179 11.35 -6.00 14.14
C GLU A 179 12.53 -5.54 13.28
N LEU A 180 12.33 -5.32 11.97
CA LEU A 180 13.33 -4.70 11.08
C LEU A 180 13.56 -3.20 11.34
N GLY A 181 12.90 -2.61 12.35
CA GLY A 181 12.99 -1.19 12.69
C GLY A 181 12.15 -0.28 11.79
N ILE A 182 11.32 -0.85 10.92
CA ILE A 182 10.41 -0.09 10.07
C ILE A 182 9.31 0.51 10.95
N SER A 183 9.30 1.84 11.06
CA SER A 183 8.36 2.60 11.89
C SER A 183 7.40 3.48 11.08
N GLY A 184 7.55 3.49 9.75
CA GLY A 184 6.74 4.32 8.84
C GLY A 184 6.56 3.67 7.48
N VAL A 185 5.50 4.09 6.79
CA VAL A 185 5.13 3.60 5.45
C VAL A 185 4.78 4.74 4.49
N PRO A 186 5.03 4.61 3.18
CA PRO A 186 5.60 3.42 2.53
C PRO A 186 7.10 3.29 2.84
N THR A 187 7.57 2.05 3.00
CA THR A 187 9.01 1.76 3.03
C THR A 187 9.31 0.73 1.94
N PHE A 188 10.20 1.10 1.03
CA PHE A 188 10.69 0.25 -0.06
C PHE A 188 12.00 -0.40 0.37
N ILE A 189 12.10 -1.71 0.27
CA ILE A 189 13.25 -2.50 0.69
C ILE A 189 13.79 -3.21 -0.54
N PHE A 190 15.04 -2.92 -0.90
CA PHE A 190 15.67 -3.44 -2.11
C PHE A 190 16.59 -4.61 -1.75
N ASP A 191 16.32 -5.80 -2.32
CA ASP A 191 17.07 -7.05 -2.12
C ASP A 191 17.35 -7.40 -0.65
N ARG A 192 16.47 -6.98 0.28
CA ARG A 192 16.65 -7.15 1.75
C ARG A 192 17.96 -6.55 2.29
N LYS A 193 18.59 -5.61 1.57
CA LYS A 193 19.90 -5.02 1.92
C LYS A 193 19.84 -3.54 2.23
N SER A 194 19.05 -2.80 1.47
CA SER A 194 18.88 -1.36 1.64
C SER A 194 17.40 -0.99 1.64
N GLY A 195 17.06 0.17 2.21
CA GLY A 195 15.68 0.60 2.28
C GLY A 195 15.54 2.12 2.16
N MET A 196 14.38 2.54 1.65
CA MET A 196 14.01 3.93 1.48
C MET A 196 12.60 4.13 2.07
N SER A 197 12.51 4.93 3.13
CA SER A 197 11.25 5.20 3.83
C SER A 197 10.66 6.54 3.43
N GLY A 198 9.45 6.52 2.88
CA GLY A 198 8.71 7.69 2.40
C GLY A 198 8.44 7.66 0.90
N ALA A 199 7.45 8.45 0.47
CA ALA A 199 7.06 8.58 -0.92
C ALA A 199 7.98 9.54 -1.70
N TYR A 200 9.24 9.17 -1.90
CA TYR A 200 10.20 10.00 -2.62
C TYR A 200 9.84 10.20 -4.09
N PRO A 201 10.30 11.30 -4.73
CA PRO A 201 10.16 11.53 -6.16
C PRO A 201 10.61 10.35 -7.04
N PRO A 202 9.99 10.14 -8.22
CA PRO A 202 10.31 9.00 -9.09
C PRO A 202 11.78 8.88 -9.51
N ASP A 203 12.47 10.00 -9.74
CA ASP A 203 13.88 10.06 -10.10
C ASP A 203 14.79 9.58 -8.96
N MET A 204 14.50 9.96 -7.72
CA MET A 204 15.21 9.45 -6.55
C MET A 204 14.97 7.95 -6.34
N LEU A 205 13.73 7.48 -6.52
CA LEU A 205 13.42 6.04 -6.47
C LEU A 205 14.18 5.27 -7.57
N ALA A 206 14.21 5.80 -8.80
CA ALA A 206 14.95 5.18 -9.89
C ALA A 206 16.47 5.13 -9.61
N GLN A 207 17.04 6.19 -9.02
CA GLN A 207 18.44 6.20 -8.60
C GLN A 207 18.71 5.16 -7.52
N ALA A 208 17.86 5.03 -6.51
CA ALA A 208 17.99 4.03 -5.46
C ALA A 208 17.93 2.61 -6.03
N ILE A 209 17.01 2.34 -6.96
CA ILE A 209 16.90 1.05 -7.66
C ILE A 209 18.19 0.75 -8.44
N ARG A 210 18.72 1.72 -9.20
CA ARG A 210 20.00 1.56 -9.93
C ARG A 210 21.16 1.24 -9.00
N GLN A 211 21.21 1.87 -7.83
CA GLN A 211 22.23 1.59 -6.82
C GLN A 211 22.07 0.19 -6.22
N ALA A 212 20.83 -0.24 -5.96
CA ALA A 212 20.56 -1.57 -5.39
C ALA A 212 20.94 -2.72 -6.32
N VAL A 213 20.90 -2.51 -7.64
CA VAL A 213 21.32 -3.51 -8.65
C VAL A 213 22.80 -3.43 -9.00
N GLN A 214 23.60 -2.56 -8.35
CA GLN A 214 25.06 -2.60 -8.52
C GLN A 214 25.67 -3.77 -7.72
N PRO A 215 26.84 -4.30 -8.13
CA PRO A 215 27.52 -5.38 -7.43
C PRO A 215 27.90 -5.04 -5.99
#